data_AF-A0A7S1FJE3-F1
#
_entry.id   AF-A0A7S1FJE3-F1
#
_cell.length_a   1.000
_cell.length_b   1.000
_cell.length_c   1.000
_cell.angle_alpha   90.00
_cell.angle_beta   90.00
_cell.angle_gamma   90.00
#
_symmetry.space_group_name_H-M   'P 1'
#
loop_
_entity.id
_entity.type
_entity.pdbx_description
1 polymer ?
#
loop_
_entity_poly.entity_id
_entity_poly.type
_entity_poly.pdbx_seq_one_letter_code
_entity_poly.pdbx_strand_id
1 'polypeptide(L)'
;AERDFFQTQLGDWDYHASVLSRLKTRFKALDEILDVFVTELKGQDVWNNVVVQVRSEFGRTLESNGGGSDHGWGGNSLILSGALNGGRILNRFPASYAPGNSRDWGRGRLIP
;
A
#
# COMPACT_ATOMS: atom_id res chain seq x y z
N ALA A 1 16.25 22.43 7.87
CA ALA A 1 17.01 21.17 7.78
C ALA A 1 16.97 20.73 6.33
N GLU A 2 18.13 20.47 5.73
CA GLU A 2 18.21 19.85 4.41
C GLU A 2 17.88 18.36 4.55
N ARG A 3 17.15 17.82 3.57
CA ARG A 3 16.72 16.42 3.54
C ARG A 3 16.89 15.93 2.12
N ASP A 4 17.64 14.85 1.97
CA ASP A 4 17.72 14.16 0.69
C ASP A 4 16.41 13.43 0.39
N PHE A 5 16.02 13.44 -0.87
CA PHE A 5 14.83 12.74 -1.37
C PHE A 5 15.24 11.75 -2.44
N PHE A 6 14.89 10.49 -2.22
CA PHE A 6 15.12 9.40 -3.16
C PHE A 6 13.77 8.78 -3.52
N GLN A 7 13.58 8.50 -4.81
CA GLN A 7 12.39 7.81 -5.31
C GLN A 7 12.81 6.59 -6.11
N THR A 8 12.12 5.47 -5.86
CA THR A 8 12.23 4.25 -6.64
C THR A 8 10.85 3.65 -6.84
N GLN A 9 10.74 2.70 -7.77
CA GLN A 9 9.50 2.00 -8.10
C GLN A 9 9.71 0.49 -8.03
N LEU A 10 8.78 -0.21 -7.38
CA LEU A 10 8.63 -1.65 -7.52
C LEU A 10 7.45 -1.91 -8.46
N GLY A 11 7.73 -2.37 -9.69
CA GLY A 11 6.71 -2.60 -10.72
C GLY A 11 5.92 -3.90 -10.53
N ASP A 12 5.01 -4.16 -11.49
CA ASP A 12 4.19 -5.38 -11.59
C ASP A 12 3.14 -5.56 -10.48
N TRP A 13 2.24 -4.59 -10.35
CA TRP A 13 1.08 -4.62 -9.45
C TRP A 13 -0.26 -4.54 -10.19
N ASP A 14 -0.25 -4.31 -11.51
CA ASP A 14 -1.46 -4.06 -12.29
C ASP A 14 -2.15 -5.34 -12.80
N TYR A 15 -2.67 -6.15 -11.88
CA TYR A 15 -3.33 -7.40 -12.21
C TYR A 15 -4.84 -7.26 -12.34
N HIS A 16 -5.39 -7.70 -13.47
CA HIS A 16 -6.83 -7.80 -13.71
C HIS A 16 -7.38 -9.23 -13.53
N ALA A 17 -6.50 -10.20 -13.31
CA ALA A 17 -6.85 -11.59 -13.06
C ALA A 17 -5.93 -12.22 -12.01
N SER A 18 -6.42 -13.23 -11.31
CA SER A 18 -5.66 -13.95 -10.26
C SER A 18 -5.05 -13.01 -9.21
N VAL A 19 -5.75 -11.92 -8.89
CA VAL A 19 -5.24 -10.81 -8.09
C VAL A 19 -4.73 -11.30 -6.72
N LEU A 20 -5.47 -12.17 -6.05
CA LEU A 20 -5.09 -12.67 -4.72
C LEU A 20 -3.76 -13.44 -4.71
N SER A 21 -3.56 -14.37 -5.66
CA SER A 21 -2.33 -15.17 -5.70
C SER A 21 -1.13 -14.32 -6.09
N ARG A 22 -1.30 -13.42 -7.05
CA ARG A 22 -0.22 -12.53 -7.50
C ARG A 22 0.15 -11.49 -6.44
N LEU A 23 -0.84 -10.87 -5.78
CA LEU A 23 -0.60 -9.96 -4.67
C LEU A 23 0.09 -10.65 -3.50
N LYS A 24 -0.26 -11.91 -3.18
CA LYS A 24 0.45 -12.66 -2.14
C LYS A 24 1.94 -12.76 -2.42
N THR A 25 2.33 -13.09 -3.65
CA THR A 25 3.74 -13.13 -4.06
C THR A 25 4.39 -11.76 -4.01
N ARG A 26 3.70 -10.72 -4.49
CA ARG A 26 4.24 -9.35 -4.52
C ARG A 26 4.39 -8.74 -3.15
N PHE A 27 3.45 -8.96 -2.24
CA PHE A 27 3.58 -8.51 -0.85
C PHE A 27 4.72 -9.21 -0.13
N LYS A 28 4.95 -10.51 -0.38
CA LYS A 28 6.13 -11.20 0.16
C LYS A 28 7.44 -10.56 -0.31
N ALA A 29 7.55 -10.25 -1.61
CA ALA A 29 8.75 -9.59 -2.13
C ALA A 29 8.93 -8.17 -1.55
N LEU A 30 7.85 -7.40 -1.40
CA LEU A 30 7.90 -6.08 -0.77
C LEU A 30 8.36 -6.17 0.70
N ASP A 31 7.83 -7.13 1.44
CA ASP A 31 8.20 -7.40 2.84
C ASP A 31 9.70 -7.70 2.97
N GLU A 32 10.22 -8.62 2.15
CA GLU A 32 11.65 -8.97 2.12
C GLU A 32 12.54 -7.76 1.78
N ILE A 33 12.15 -6.94 0.80
CA ILE A 33 12.91 -5.73 0.43
C ILE A 33 12.95 -4.72 1.58
N LEU A 34 11.80 -4.47 2.22
CA LEU A 34 11.71 -3.55 3.34
C LEU A 34 12.49 -4.05 4.55
N ASP A 35 12.45 -5.35 4.84
CA ASP A 35 13.20 -5.95 5.95
C ASP A 35 14.72 -5.82 5.77
N VAL A 36 15.22 -6.14 4.57
CA VAL A 36 16.65 -5.97 4.23
C VAL A 36 17.07 -4.51 4.33
N PHE A 37 16.26 -3.60 3.77
CA PHE A 37 16.58 -2.17 3.80
C PHE A 37 16.60 -1.61 5.23
N VAL A 38 15.59 -1.93 6.04
CA VAL A 38 15.54 -1.50 7.44
C VAL A 38 16.67 -2.12 8.26
N THR A 39 17.01 -3.37 8.02
CA THR A 39 18.14 -4.06 8.67
C THR A 39 19.45 -3.35 8.38
N GLU A 40 19.70 -2.97 7.13
CA GLU A 40 20.90 -2.23 6.74
C GLU A 40 20.96 -0.84 7.40
N LEU A 41 19.85 -0.08 7.38
CA LEU A 41 19.80 1.25 8.02
C LEU A 41 20.01 1.18 9.54
N LYS A 42 19.60 0.09 10.19
CA LYS A 42 19.90 -0.18 11.60
C LYS A 42 21.37 -0.54 11.80
N GLY A 43 21.95 -1.36 10.93
CA GLY A 43 23.37 -1.71 10.94
C GLY A 43 24.30 -0.50 10.78
N GLN A 44 23.85 0.51 10.04
CA GLN A 44 24.53 1.79 9.87
C GLN A 44 24.20 2.84 10.95
N ASP A 45 23.36 2.52 11.94
CA ASP A 45 22.90 3.43 13.01
C ASP A 45 22.21 4.73 12.52
N VAL A 46 21.53 4.67 11.36
CA VAL A 46 20.83 5.82 10.76
C VAL A 46 19.31 5.64 10.68
N TRP A 47 18.76 4.52 11.12
CA TRP A 47 17.33 4.22 11.01
C TRP A 47 16.40 5.31 11.60
N ASN A 48 16.80 5.95 12.68
CA ASN A 48 16.03 7.03 13.32
C ASN A 48 16.01 8.33 12.50
N ASN A 49 16.87 8.45 11.48
CA ASN A 49 16.98 9.63 10.63
C ASN A 49 16.27 9.47 9.27
N VAL A 50 15.75 8.28 8.96
CA VAL A 50 15.14 7.93 7.66
C VAL A 50 13.64 7.77 7.79
N VAL A 51 12.91 8.27 6.77
CA VAL A 51 11.48 8.00 6.58
C VAL A 51 11.32 7.26 5.26
N VAL A 52 10.72 6.07 5.34
CA VAL A 52 10.36 5.27 4.17
C VAL A 52 8.86 5.43 3.94
N GLN A 53 8.47 5.86 2.74
CA GLN A 53 7.08 5.90 2.31
C GLN A 53 6.88 4.94 1.14
N VAL A 54 5.96 4.00 1.31
CA VAL A 54 5.44 3.17 0.23
C VAL A 54 4.03 3.66 -0.10
N ARG A 55 3.73 3.86 -1.39
CA ARG A 55 2.42 4.31 -1.86
C ARG A 55 2.01 3.54 -3.10
N SER A 56 0.71 3.27 -3.25
CA SER A 56 0.12 2.86 -4.52
C SER A 56 -0.43 4.06 -5.29
N GLU A 57 -0.62 3.87 -6.59
CA GLU A 57 -1.16 4.91 -7.50
C GLU A 57 -2.69 4.87 -7.58
N PHE A 58 -3.27 3.68 -7.37
CA PHE A 58 -4.70 3.42 -7.44
C PHE A 58 -5.15 2.36 -6.43
N GLY A 59 -6.47 2.20 -6.29
CA GLY A 59 -7.14 1.17 -5.51
C GLY A 59 -7.73 0.07 -6.39
N ARG A 60 -8.33 -0.95 -5.79
CA ARG A 60 -8.98 -2.06 -6.50
C ARG A 60 -10.48 -2.05 -6.21
N THR A 61 -11.29 -2.47 -7.18
CA THR A 61 -12.72 -2.70 -6.93
C THR A 61 -12.89 -3.81 -5.88
N LEU A 62 -13.85 -3.63 -4.98
CA LEU A 62 -14.22 -4.68 -4.02
C LEU A 62 -14.96 -5.84 -4.68
N GLU A 63 -15.66 -5.55 -5.77
CA GLU A 63 -16.35 -6.56 -6.57
C GLU A 63 -15.42 -7.20 -7.59
N SER A 64 -15.71 -8.47 -7.89
CA SER A 64 -15.00 -9.24 -8.91
C SER A 64 -15.39 -8.80 -10.32
N ASN A 65 -14.41 -8.79 -11.23
CA ASN A 65 -14.64 -8.64 -12.68
C ASN A 65 -14.83 -9.98 -13.42
N GLY A 66 -14.92 -11.09 -12.68
CA GLY A 66 -15.04 -12.46 -13.21
C GLY A 66 -13.71 -13.23 -13.22
N GLY A 67 -12.58 -12.56 -13.42
CA GLY A 67 -11.23 -13.17 -13.35
C GLY A 67 -10.36 -12.65 -12.20
N GLY A 68 -10.75 -11.52 -11.61
CA GLY A 68 -9.97 -10.75 -10.64
C GLY A 68 -10.73 -9.50 -10.21
N SER A 69 -10.09 -8.33 -10.35
CA SER A 69 -10.61 -7.03 -9.91
C SER A 69 -10.15 -5.94 -10.88
N ASP A 70 -10.93 -4.87 -10.99
CA ASP A 70 -10.62 -3.71 -11.82
C ASP A 70 -9.98 -2.59 -10.99
N HIS A 71 -9.64 -1.49 -11.66
CA HIS A 71 -9.17 -0.28 -10.99
C HIS A 71 -10.30 0.37 -10.19
N GLY A 72 -9.94 0.85 -9.01
CA GLY A 72 -10.79 1.60 -8.09
C GLY A 72 -10.10 2.88 -7.62
N TRP A 73 -10.84 3.67 -6.86
CA TRP A 73 -10.32 4.92 -6.29
C TRP A 73 -9.45 4.68 -5.05
N GLY A 74 -8.64 5.69 -4.73
CA GLY A 74 -7.78 5.69 -3.56
C GLY A 74 -6.48 4.93 -3.78
N GLY A 75 -5.87 4.48 -2.67
CA GLY A 75 -4.61 3.76 -2.66
C GLY A 75 -4.20 3.40 -1.25
N ASN A 76 -3.19 2.56 -1.12
CA ASN A 76 -2.59 2.21 0.17
C ASN A 76 -1.30 2.98 0.34
N SER A 77 -1.06 3.49 1.55
CA SER A 77 0.19 4.11 1.95
C SER A 77 0.69 3.48 3.25
N LEU A 78 1.97 3.18 3.29
CA LEU A 78 2.68 2.67 4.45
C LEU A 78 3.86 3.60 4.73
N ILE A 79 4.06 3.95 6.00
CA ILE A 79 5.19 4.76 6.44
C ILE A 79 5.96 3.98 7.51
N LEU A 80 7.28 3.90 7.35
CA LEU A 80 8.19 3.29 8.31
C LEU A 80 9.30 4.28 8.68
N SER A 81 9.68 4.35 9.94
CA SER A 81 10.83 5.12 10.43
C SER A 81 11.17 4.67 11.85
N GLY A 82 12.45 4.77 12.23
CA GLY A 82 12.88 4.51 13.62
C GLY A 82 12.39 5.56 14.60
N ALA A 83 12.13 6.78 14.12
CA ALA A 83 11.65 7.89 14.94
C ALA A 83 10.11 7.95 15.07
N LEU A 84 9.37 7.03 14.45
CA LEU A 84 7.91 7.02 14.48
C LEU A 84 7.37 6.19 15.64
N ASN A 85 6.36 6.73 16.32
CA ASN A 85 5.44 5.96 17.16
C ASN A 85 4.51 5.13 16.26
N GLY A 86 5.04 4.01 15.76
CA GLY A 86 4.38 3.10 14.82
C GLY A 86 3.21 2.31 15.42
N GLY A 87 2.76 1.27 14.71
CA GLY A 87 1.63 0.43 15.15
C GLY A 87 0.27 1.12 15.07
N ARG A 88 0.14 2.16 14.22
CA ARG A 88 -1.05 2.99 14.10
C ARG A 88 -1.64 2.90 12.70
N ILE A 89 -2.96 2.81 12.65
CA ILE A 89 -3.75 3.03 11.44
C ILE A 89 -4.22 4.48 11.46
N LEU A 90 -3.85 5.27 10.44
CA LEU A 90 -4.16 6.71 10.40
C LEU A 90 -5.41 7.03 9.57
N ASN A 91 -5.87 6.10 8.73
CA ASN A 91 -7.09 6.24 7.93
C ASN A 91 -8.34 5.83 8.73
N ARG A 92 -9.45 6.50 8.44
CA ARG A 92 -10.78 6.04 8.87
C ARG A 92 -11.33 5.11 7.80
N PHE A 93 -11.78 3.94 8.21
CA PHE A 93 -12.49 3.04 7.31
C PHE A 93 -13.92 3.54 7.06
N PRO A 94 -14.48 3.30 5.87
CA PRO A 94 -15.89 3.58 5.61
C PRO A 94 -16.77 2.76 6.56
N ALA A 95 -17.93 3.32 6.91
CA ALA A 95 -18.88 2.67 7.82
C ALA A 95 -19.48 1.38 7.24
N SER A 96 -19.45 1.21 5.91
CA SER A 96 -19.91 0.02 5.22
C SER A 96 -19.11 -0.19 3.93
N TYR A 97 -18.92 -1.46 3.58
CA TYR A 97 -18.38 -1.91 2.30
C TYR A 97 -19.46 -2.59 1.43
N ALA A 98 -20.70 -2.61 1.90
CA ALA A 98 -21.81 -3.24 1.18
C ALA A 98 -22.14 -2.46 -0.10
N PRO A 99 -22.56 -3.14 -1.18
CA PRO A 99 -23.02 -2.48 -2.40
C PRO A 99 -24.12 -1.45 -2.13
N GLY A 100 -24.08 -0.32 -2.84
CA GLY A 100 -25.07 0.75 -2.73
C GLY A 100 -24.92 1.66 -1.49
N ASN A 101 -23.83 1.55 -0.73
CA ASN A 101 -23.55 2.51 0.34
C ASN A 101 -23.23 3.91 -0.25
N SER A 102 -23.22 4.95 0.60
CA SER A 102 -23.04 6.35 0.16
C SER A 102 -21.70 6.67 -0.52
N ARG A 103 -20.72 5.77 -0.43
CA ARG A 103 -19.41 5.87 -1.07
C ARG A 103 -19.21 4.85 -2.19
N ASP A 104 -20.22 4.05 -2.52
CA ASP A 104 -20.14 3.12 -3.64
C ASP A 104 -20.53 3.83 -4.94
N TRP A 105 -19.56 4.00 -5.83
CA TRP A 105 -19.75 4.53 -7.18
C TRP A 105 -20.10 3.43 -8.21
N GLY A 106 -20.51 2.26 -7.72
CA GLY A 106 -20.88 1.10 -8.52
C GLY A 106 -19.68 0.23 -8.87
N ARG A 107 -19.96 -1.08 -9.04
CA ARG A 107 -18.95 -2.13 -9.29
C ARG A 107 -17.90 -2.20 -8.18
N GLY A 108 -18.30 -1.98 -6.93
CA GLY A 108 -17.42 -1.98 -5.77
C GLY A 108 -16.34 -0.90 -5.78
N ARG A 109 -16.54 0.22 -6.50
CA ARG A 109 -15.63 1.38 -6.46
C ARG A 109 -15.97 2.26 -5.28
N LEU A 110 -15.21 2.13 -4.20
CA LEU A 110 -15.35 3.03 -3.05
C LEU A 110 -14.60 4.34 -3.26
N ILE A 111 -15.31 5.46 -3.15
CA ILE A 111 -14.72 6.80 -3.14
C ILE A 111 -14.40 7.23 -1.68
N PRO A 112 -13.31 7.97 -1.44
CA PRO A 112 -12.95 8.48 -0.11
C PRO A 112 -14.01 9.38 0.55
#